data_AF-A0A969UMX5-F1
#
_entry.id   AF-A0A969UMX5-F1
#
_cell.length_a   1.000
_cell.length_b   1.000
_cell.length_c   1.000
_cell.angle_alpha   90.00
_cell.angle_beta   90.00
_cell.angle_gamma   90.00
#
_symmetry.space_group_name_H-M   'P 1'
#
loop_
_entity.id
_entity.type
_entity.pdbx_description
1 polymer ?
#
loop_
_entity_poly.entity_id
_entity_poly.type
_entity_poly.pdbx_seq_one_letter_code
_entity_poly.pdbx_strand_id
1 'polypeptide(L)'
;MNQSPRMLSIVEGFIGHLTYGRLMREYLSESCPIDFFWHNDDRELRTRMMSRAIGHYRIPPTRWTIEQNTDFFLWRFQLCLGYFARRLVLRNIEKTHYSALHFHTQPLAYLCLDLMREMPTVISLDRTAAQASREYTKPSLRWTFAPNLRLDKKVFDAAKILSASQRLPDDRLLTTTRFLLRKLQ
;
A
#
# COMPACT_ATOMS: atom_id res chain seq x y z
N MET A 1 2.54 -29.43 -15.36
CA MET A 1 3.31 -29.29 -14.11
C MET A 1 2.56 -28.30 -13.22
N ASN A 2 1.94 -28.76 -12.12
CA ASN A 2 1.32 -27.85 -11.16
C ASN A 2 2.45 -27.12 -10.41
N GLN A 3 2.77 -25.90 -10.82
CA GLN A 3 3.62 -25.04 -10.03
C GLN A 3 2.87 -24.65 -8.76
N SER A 4 3.48 -24.84 -7.59
CA SER A 4 2.90 -24.38 -6.33
C SER A 4 2.61 -22.88 -6.43
N PRO A 5 1.42 -22.42 -5.99
CA PRO A 5 1.02 -21.02 -6.12
C PRO A 5 2.02 -20.13 -5.39
N ARG A 6 2.61 -19.17 -6.11
CA ARG A 6 3.62 -18.25 -5.58
C ARG A 6 3.08 -16.84 -5.53
N MET A 7 3.33 -16.14 -4.43
CA MET A 7 2.86 -14.77 -4.22
C MET A 7 4.03 -13.79 -4.23
N LEU A 8 3.87 -12.68 -4.93
CA LEU A 8 4.79 -11.54 -4.84
C LEU A 8 4.26 -10.54 -3.83
N SER A 9 5.03 -10.28 -2.77
CA SER A 9 4.65 -9.36 -1.69
C SER A 9 5.54 -8.14 -1.66
N ILE A 10 4.94 -6.95 -1.77
CA ILE A 10 5.62 -5.65 -1.69
C ILE A 10 5.22 -4.94 -0.40
N VAL A 11 6.22 -4.45 0.33
CA VAL A 11 6.05 -3.87 1.66
C VAL A 11 6.85 -2.58 1.88
N GLU A 12 6.38 -1.74 2.80
CA GLU A 12 7.09 -0.51 3.16
C GLU A 12 8.24 -0.82 4.14
N GLY A 13 9.28 0.00 4.13
CA GLY A 13 10.52 -0.24 4.89
C GLY A 13 10.49 0.24 6.35
N PHE A 14 9.34 0.16 7.03
CA PHE A 14 9.20 0.60 8.42
C PHE A 14 9.32 -0.57 9.41
N ILE A 15 9.78 -0.31 10.64
CA ILE A 15 10.08 -1.37 11.64
C ILE A 15 8.89 -2.31 11.87
N GLY A 16 7.66 -1.80 11.97
CA GLY A 16 6.47 -2.64 12.14
C GLY A 16 6.22 -3.58 10.94
N HIS A 17 6.53 -3.11 9.73
CA HIS A 17 6.35 -3.86 8.50
C HIS A 17 7.45 -4.90 8.27
N LEU A 18 8.66 -4.68 8.84
CA LEU A 18 9.72 -5.69 8.92
C LEU A 18 9.23 -6.95 9.66
N THR A 19 8.62 -6.75 10.83
CA THR A 19 8.07 -7.85 11.64
C THR A 19 6.95 -8.57 10.89
N TYR A 20 6.02 -7.82 10.29
CA TYR A 20 4.95 -8.39 9.47
C TYR A 20 5.50 -9.29 8.35
N GLY A 21 6.49 -8.81 7.60
CA GLY A 21 7.07 -9.58 6.50
C GLY A 21 7.80 -10.85 6.94
N ARG A 22 8.46 -10.79 8.10
CA ARG A 22 9.09 -11.97 8.70
C ARG A 22 8.04 -13.02 9.07
N LEU A 23 6.97 -12.61 9.77
CA LEU A 23 5.89 -13.52 10.17
C LEU A 23 5.19 -14.13 8.95
N MET A 24 4.93 -13.34 7.91
CA MET A 24 4.32 -13.86 6.67
C MET A 24 5.17 -14.95 6.04
N ARG A 25 6.49 -14.74 5.95
CA ARG A 25 7.41 -15.74 5.40
C ARG A 25 7.44 -16.99 6.27
N GLU A 26 7.50 -16.84 7.58
CA GLU A 26 7.55 -17.94 8.53
C GLU A 26 6.29 -18.81 8.48
N TYR A 27 5.11 -18.21 8.49
CA TYR A 27 3.85 -18.96 8.58
C TYR A 27 3.23 -19.38 7.25
N LEU A 28 3.54 -18.69 6.14
CA LEU A 28 2.94 -19.01 4.83
C LEU A 28 3.88 -19.75 3.87
N SER A 29 5.20 -19.79 4.12
CA SER A 29 6.16 -20.37 3.16
C SER A 29 5.87 -21.84 2.79
N GLU A 30 5.32 -22.63 3.72
CA GLU A 30 4.98 -24.03 3.49
C GLU A 30 3.74 -24.21 2.59
N SER A 31 2.76 -23.29 2.69
CA SER A 31 1.48 -23.39 1.96
C SER A 31 1.46 -22.57 0.66
N CYS A 32 2.17 -21.44 0.63
CA CYS A 32 2.28 -20.54 -0.50
C CYS A 32 3.62 -19.81 -0.41
N PRO A 33 4.63 -20.19 -1.21
CA PRO A 33 5.90 -19.47 -1.24
C PRO A 33 5.68 -17.98 -1.53
N ILE A 34 6.20 -17.12 -0.65
CA ILE A 34 6.08 -15.66 -0.77
C ILE A 34 7.45 -15.04 -1.01
N ASP A 35 7.60 -14.43 -2.18
CA ASP A 35 8.75 -13.60 -2.48
C ASP A 35 8.49 -12.19 -1.95
N PHE A 36 9.29 -11.77 -0.98
CA PHE A 36 9.09 -10.54 -0.22
C PHE A 36 10.11 -9.50 -0.62
N PHE A 37 9.64 -8.30 -1.00
CA PHE A 37 10.51 -7.19 -1.35
C PHE A 37 10.06 -5.88 -0.69
N TRP A 38 11.05 -5.09 -0.28
CA TRP A 38 10.82 -3.73 0.21
C TRP A 38 10.63 -2.79 -0.97
N HIS A 39 9.69 -1.86 -0.90
CA HIS A 39 9.46 -0.89 -1.98
C HIS A 39 10.73 -0.10 -2.37
N ASN A 40 11.70 0.02 -1.46
CA ASN A 40 12.97 0.71 -1.66
C ASN A 40 14.17 -0.23 -1.87
N ASP A 41 13.95 -1.54 -2.05
CA ASP A 41 15.03 -2.51 -2.31
C ASP A 41 15.83 -2.19 -3.56
N ASP A 42 15.25 -1.43 -4.48
CA ASP A 42 15.96 -1.02 -5.69
C ASP A 42 17.22 -0.21 -5.36
N ARG A 43 17.33 0.42 -4.17
CA ARG A 43 18.49 1.22 -3.66
C ARG A 43 19.16 2.16 -4.67
N GLU A 44 18.60 2.35 -5.86
CA GLU A 44 19.17 3.14 -6.93
C GLU A 44 19.27 4.58 -6.46
N LEU A 45 20.44 5.20 -6.68
CA LEU A 45 20.68 6.58 -6.33
C LEU A 45 19.59 7.51 -6.92
N ARG A 46 19.12 7.20 -8.13
CA ARG A 46 18.02 7.90 -8.82
C ARG A 46 16.70 7.81 -8.05
N THR A 47 16.39 6.63 -7.49
CA THR A 47 15.20 6.40 -6.64
C THR A 47 15.26 7.25 -5.38
N ARG A 48 16.42 7.31 -4.71
CA ARG A 48 16.62 8.18 -3.53
C ARG A 48 16.50 9.67 -3.86
N MET A 49 17.01 10.08 -5.02
CA MET A 49 16.90 11.47 -5.50
C MET A 49 15.46 11.82 -5.86
N MET A 50 14.72 10.91 -6.49
CA MET A 50 13.32 11.12 -6.86
C MET A 50 12.42 11.24 -5.62
N SER A 51 12.60 10.39 -4.60
CA SER A 51 11.87 10.50 -3.33
C SER A 51 12.12 11.84 -2.63
N ARG A 52 13.36 12.35 -2.71
CA ARG A 52 13.70 13.68 -2.19
C ARG A 52 13.06 14.78 -3.01
N ALA A 53 13.13 14.71 -4.34
CA ALA A 53 12.57 15.72 -5.22
C ALA A 53 11.04 15.80 -5.12
N ILE A 54 10.33 14.67 -5.19
CA ILE A 54 8.86 14.65 -5.19
C ILE A 54 8.29 14.76 -3.77
N GLY A 55 8.95 14.16 -2.77
CA GLY A 55 8.53 14.23 -1.37
C GLY A 55 8.78 15.61 -0.74
N HIS A 56 9.90 16.27 -1.08
CA HIS A 56 10.34 17.50 -0.44
C HIS A 56 10.36 18.70 -1.40
N TYR A 57 9.60 18.68 -2.50
CA TYR A 57 9.49 19.85 -3.38
C TYR A 57 8.99 21.05 -2.54
N ARG A 58 9.86 22.05 -2.42
CA ARG A 58 9.90 23.06 -1.36
C ARG A 58 8.82 24.14 -1.53
N ILE A 59 7.81 24.10 -0.67
CA ILE A 59 7.44 25.26 0.15
C ILE A 59 7.98 24.88 1.55
N PRO A 60 8.71 25.73 2.30
CA PRO A 60 9.25 25.32 3.60
C PRO A 60 8.10 24.77 4.45
N PRO A 61 8.10 23.47 4.75
CA PRO A 61 6.94 22.87 5.38
C PRO A 61 6.96 23.30 6.83
N THR A 62 6.08 24.23 7.17
CA THR A 62 5.76 24.47 8.58
C THR A 62 5.14 23.20 9.15
N ARG A 63 5.31 22.97 10.45
CA ARG A 63 4.61 21.90 11.16
C ARG A 63 3.10 21.93 10.86
N TRP A 64 2.54 23.14 10.79
CA TRP A 64 1.15 23.37 10.45
C TRP A 64 0.78 22.89 9.04
N THR A 65 1.56 23.23 8.01
CA THR A 65 1.29 22.79 6.62
C THR A 65 1.35 21.27 6.46
N ILE A 66 2.26 20.60 7.19
CA ILE A 66 2.36 19.13 7.19
C ILE A 66 1.14 18.52 7.89
N GLU A 67 0.82 18.98 9.09
CA GLU A 67 -0.32 18.48 9.88
C GLU A 67 -1.65 18.64 9.12
N GLN A 68 -1.81 19.76 8.40
CA GLN A 68 -3.01 20.04 7.64
C GLN A 68 -2.98 19.50 6.20
N ASN A 69 -1.87 18.89 5.76
CA ASN A 69 -1.68 18.36 4.41
C ASN A 69 -2.04 19.39 3.30
N THR A 70 -1.82 20.69 3.54
CA THR A 70 -2.23 21.77 2.63
C THR A 70 -1.44 21.81 1.33
N ASP A 71 -0.28 21.18 1.32
CA ASP A 71 0.62 21.04 0.17
C ASP A 71 0.49 19.66 -0.52
N PHE A 72 -0.56 18.91 -0.17
CA PHE A 72 -0.82 17.55 -0.64
C PHE A 72 0.38 16.60 -0.42
N PHE A 73 1.18 16.84 0.63
CA PHE A 73 2.35 16.03 0.94
C PHE A 73 2.04 14.54 0.97
N LEU A 74 0.96 14.14 1.66
CA LEU A 74 0.61 12.73 1.79
C LEU A 74 0.32 12.10 0.43
N TRP A 75 -0.37 12.81 -0.47
CA TRP A 75 -0.64 12.34 -1.83
C TRP A 75 0.64 12.16 -2.64
N ARG A 76 1.52 13.17 -2.65
CA ARG A 76 2.80 13.10 -3.35
C ARG A 76 3.66 11.97 -2.84
N PHE A 77 3.75 11.83 -1.52
CA PHE A 77 4.52 10.77 -0.86
C PHE A 77 3.98 9.39 -1.21
N GLN A 78 2.68 9.17 -1.12
CA GLN A 78 2.06 7.88 -1.44
C GLN A 78 2.16 7.52 -2.92
N LEU A 79 2.10 8.50 -3.83
CA LEU A 79 2.37 8.26 -5.25
C LEU A 79 3.81 7.81 -5.50
N CYS A 80 4.78 8.36 -4.78
CA CYS A 80 6.16 7.87 -4.84
C CYS A 80 6.26 6.41 -4.40
N LEU A 81 5.58 6.03 -3.31
CA LEU A 81 5.54 4.64 -2.85
C LEU A 81 4.99 3.71 -3.94
N GLY A 82 3.84 4.07 -4.54
CA GLY A 82 3.25 3.31 -5.64
C GLY A 82 4.14 3.21 -6.87
N TYR A 83 4.91 4.26 -7.19
CA TYR A 83 5.86 4.25 -8.30
C TYR A 83 6.99 3.23 -8.09
N PHE A 84 7.59 3.21 -6.89
CA PHE A 84 8.65 2.25 -6.60
C PHE A 84 8.12 0.82 -6.51
N ALA A 85 6.96 0.64 -5.89
CA ALA A 85 6.28 -0.65 -5.85
C ALA A 85 6.02 -1.18 -7.27
N ARG A 86 5.47 -0.37 -8.18
CA ARG A 86 5.23 -0.78 -9.58
C ARG A 86 6.50 -1.25 -10.27
N ARG A 87 7.58 -0.47 -10.18
CA ARG A 87 8.88 -0.84 -10.79
C ARG A 87 9.36 -2.19 -10.30
N LEU A 88 9.25 -2.42 -8.99
CA LEU A 88 9.67 -3.66 -8.36
C LEU A 88 8.80 -4.85 -8.76
N VAL A 89 7.49 -4.65 -8.93
CA VAL A 89 6.57 -5.67 -9.41
C VAL A 89 6.91 -6.07 -10.84
N LEU A 90 7.01 -5.11 -11.76
CA LEU A 90 7.32 -5.38 -13.17
C LEU A 90 8.63 -6.15 -13.33
N ARG A 91 9.67 -5.72 -12.61
CA ARG A 91 10.99 -6.37 -12.64
C ARG A 91 10.97 -7.82 -12.17
N ASN A 92 10.11 -8.17 -11.21
CA ASN A 92 10.08 -9.53 -10.66
C ASN A 92 9.11 -10.45 -11.41
N ILE A 93 7.99 -9.93 -11.92
CA ILE A 93 7.08 -10.71 -12.79
C ILE A 93 7.81 -11.21 -14.05
N GLU A 94 8.79 -10.47 -14.56
CA GLU A 94 9.62 -10.91 -15.70
C GLU A 94 10.55 -12.09 -15.37
N LYS A 95 10.90 -12.30 -14.09
CA LYS A 95 11.88 -13.32 -13.67
C LYS A 95 11.24 -14.67 -13.36
N THR A 96 9.98 -14.67 -12.94
CA THR A 96 9.29 -15.89 -12.51
C THR A 96 7.78 -15.70 -12.58
N HIS A 97 7.06 -16.82 -12.57
CA HIS A 97 5.61 -16.79 -12.60
C HIS A 97 5.04 -16.61 -11.19
N TYR A 98 4.24 -15.56 -11.00
CA TYR A 98 3.48 -15.32 -9.78
C TYR A 98 2.00 -15.57 -10.04
N SER A 99 1.35 -16.21 -9.06
CA SER A 99 -0.09 -16.52 -9.09
C SER A 99 -0.93 -15.43 -8.43
N ALA A 100 -0.32 -14.59 -7.59
CA ALA A 100 -0.99 -13.50 -6.88
C ALA A 100 -0.01 -12.37 -6.51
N LEU A 101 -0.56 -11.18 -6.35
CA LEU A 101 0.12 -10.02 -5.76
C LEU A 101 -0.35 -9.80 -4.33
N HIS A 102 0.54 -9.30 -3.50
CA HIS A 102 0.22 -8.76 -2.20
C HIS A 102 0.90 -7.40 -2.01
N PHE A 103 0.12 -6.41 -1.57
CA PHE A 103 0.64 -5.13 -1.13
C PHE A 103 0.24 -4.92 0.32
N HIS A 104 1.22 -4.65 1.19
CA HIS A 104 0.94 -4.51 2.62
C HIS A 104 0.14 -3.25 2.97
N THR A 105 0.19 -2.22 2.14
CA THR A 105 -0.61 -1.01 2.28
C THR A 105 -1.16 -0.59 0.92
N GLN A 106 -2.32 0.06 0.92
CA GLN A 106 -2.95 0.52 -0.31
C GLN A 106 -2.12 1.51 -1.16
N PRO A 107 -1.27 2.41 -0.59
CA PRO A 107 -0.41 3.30 -1.38
C PRO A 107 0.54 2.58 -2.33
N LEU A 108 1.05 1.40 -1.93
CA LEU A 108 1.94 0.60 -2.76
C LEU A 108 1.24 0.07 -4.03
N ALA A 109 -0.08 -0.03 -4.01
CA ALA A 109 -0.87 -0.52 -5.13
C ALA A 109 -1.41 0.59 -6.06
N TYR A 110 -1.26 1.88 -5.70
CA TYR A 110 -1.87 3.00 -6.43
C TYR A 110 -1.58 3.02 -7.93
N LEU A 111 -0.36 2.60 -8.32
CA LEU A 111 0.08 2.58 -9.71
C LEU A 111 0.12 1.17 -10.30
N CYS A 112 -0.56 0.19 -9.68
CA CYS A 112 -0.60 -1.20 -10.11
C CYS A 112 -2.01 -1.67 -10.52
N LEU A 113 -2.96 -0.74 -10.72
CA LEU A 113 -4.37 -1.06 -10.99
C LEU A 113 -4.59 -1.90 -12.26
N ASP A 114 -3.76 -1.73 -13.28
CA ASP A 114 -3.72 -2.57 -14.48
C ASP A 114 -3.31 -4.01 -14.13
N LEU A 115 -2.24 -4.18 -13.37
CA LEU A 115 -1.75 -5.50 -12.93
C LEU A 115 -2.77 -6.21 -12.03
N MET A 116 -3.50 -5.46 -11.20
CA MET A 116 -4.55 -6.00 -10.33
C MET A 116 -5.75 -6.56 -11.11
N ARG A 117 -5.97 -6.12 -12.35
CA ARG A 117 -7.02 -6.69 -13.22
C ARG A 117 -6.64 -8.05 -13.78
N GLU A 118 -5.34 -8.28 -13.96
CA GLU A 118 -4.78 -9.49 -14.55
C GLU A 118 -4.41 -10.53 -13.50
N MET A 119 -3.97 -10.08 -12.31
CA MET A 119 -3.49 -10.94 -11.25
C MET A 119 -4.28 -10.73 -9.95
N PRO A 120 -4.79 -11.81 -9.32
CA PRO A 120 -5.44 -11.74 -8.03
C PRO A 120 -4.57 -11.01 -7.01
N THR A 121 -5.10 -9.92 -6.44
CA THR A 121 -4.32 -9.05 -5.55
C THR A 121 -4.94 -8.99 -4.16
N VAL A 122 -4.09 -9.19 -3.15
CA VAL A 122 -4.41 -9.00 -1.74
C VAL A 122 -3.85 -7.65 -1.28
N ILE A 123 -4.68 -6.83 -0.63
CA ILE A 123 -4.23 -5.59 0.01
C ILE A 123 -4.38 -5.74 1.51
N SER A 124 -3.29 -5.58 2.25
CA SER A 124 -3.38 -5.38 3.70
C SER A 124 -3.68 -3.91 4.01
N LEU A 125 -4.47 -3.68 5.05
CA LEU A 125 -4.96 -2.38 5.49
C LEU A 125 -4.34 -2.07 6.86
N ASP A 126 -3.53 -1.01 6.89
CA ASP A 126 -3.12 -0.31 8.10
C ASP A 126 -3.97 0.96 8.23
N ARG A 127 -3.38 2.12 7.94
CA ARG A 127 -4.03 3.43 8.02
C ARG A 127 -4.47 3.89 6.64
N THR A 128 -5.76 4.18 6.51
CA THR A 128 -6.36 4.79 5.31
C THR A 128 -6.19 6.30 5.29
N ALA A 129 -6.27 6.93 4.12
CA ALA A 129 -6.30 8.39 4.04
C ALA A 129 -7.55 8.98 4.72
N ALA A 130 -8.64 8.22 4.78
CA ALA A 130 -9.85 8.60 5.50
C ALA A 130 -9.59 8.73 7.01
N GLN A 131 -8.94 7.74 7.62
CA GLN A 131 -8.54 7.81 9.03
C GLN A 131 -7.60 8.99 9.28
N ALA A 132 -6.56 9.14 8.45
CA ALA A 132 -5.59 10.23 8.58
C ALA A 132 -6.26 11.62 8.51
N SER A 133 -7.20 11.82 7.58
CA SER A 133 -7.94 13.09 7.44
C SER A 133 -8.80 13.44 8.66
N ARG A 134 -9.29 12.44 9.40
CA ARG A 134 -10.14 12.64 10.58
C ARG A 134 -9.33 12.93 11.84
N GLU A 135 -8.19 12.25 11.98
CA GLU A 135 -7.33 12.31 13.18
C GLU A 135 -6.40 13.53 13.20
N TYR A 136 -5.84 13.93 12.06
CA TYR A 136 -4.73 14.90 12.02
C TYR A 136 -5.10 16.27 11.42
N THR A 137 -6.25 16.37 10.75
CA THR A 137 -6.58 17.55 9.93
C THR A 137 -7.90 18.19 10.35
N LYS A 138 -7.93 19.52 10.34
CA LYS A 138 -9.15 20.31 10.62
C LYS A 138 -10.26 19.95 9.63
N PRO A 139 -11.54 19.90 10.06
CA PRO A 139 -12.66 19.55 9.18
C PRO A 139 -12.71 20.34 7.86
N SER A 140 -12.42 21.64 7.89
CA SER A 140 -12.40 22.52 6.71
C SER A 140 -11.28 22.24 5.71
N LEU A 141 -10.26 21.45 6.10
CA LEU A 141 -9.10 21.12 5.26
C LEU A 141 -9.06 19.64 4.87
N ARG A 142 -10.04 18.82 5.27
CA ARG A 142 -10.10 17.40 4.90
C ARG A 142 -10.16 17.15 3.40
N TRP A 143 -10.61 18.14 2.62
CA TRP A 143 -10.65 18.07 1.16
C TRP A 143 -9.26 17.89 0.54
N THR A 144 -8.17 18.24 1.24
CA THR A 144 -6.78 18.02 0.77
C THR A 144 -6.44 16.54 0.64
N PHE A 145 -7.20 15.64 1.27
CA PHE A 145 -7.05 14.19 1.16
C PHE A 145 -7.87 13.59 0.02
N ALA A 146 -8.71 14.37 -0.67
CA ALA A 146 -9.56 13.88 -1.74
C ALA A 146 -8.80 13.09 -2.85
N PRO A 147 -7.58 13.48 -3.26
CA PRO A 147 -6.80 12.67 -4.21
C PRO A 147 -6.45 11.28 -3.67
N ASN A 148 -6.02 11.19 -2.40
CA ASN A 148 -5.71 9.91 -1.74
C ASN A 148 -6.95 9.04 -1.64
N LEU A 149 -8.08 9.60 -1.19
CA LEU A 149 -9.35 8.88 -1.05
C LEU A 149 -9.84 8.27 -2.36
N ARG A 150 -9.65 8.98 -3.48
CA ARG A 150 -9.98 8.46 -4.81
C ARG A 150 -9.08 7.29 -5.22
N LEU A 151 -7.80 7.32 -4.86
CA LEU A 151 -6.86 6.23 -5.15
C LEU A 151 -7.10 5.03 -4.24
N ASP A 152 -7.31 5.25 -2.94
CA ASP A 152 -7.75 4.23 -1.98
C ASP A 152 -8.96 3.48 -2.53
N LYS A 153 -10.01 4.21 -2.93
CA LYS A 153 -11.22 3.61 -3.52
C LYS A 153 -10.91 2.75 -4.74
N LYS A 154 -10.11 3.25 -5.70
CA LYS A 154 -9.74 2.49 -6.89
C LYS A 154 -8.99 1.21 -6.56
N VAL A 155 -8.07 1.25 -5.59
CA VAL A 155 -7.33 0.07 -5.14
C VAL A 155 -8.27 -0.93 -4.46
N PHE A 156 -9.16 -0.46 -3.58
CA PHE A 156 -10.10 -1.35 -2.90
C PHE A 156 -11.08 -2.02 -3.87
N ASP A 157 -11.56 -1.28 -4.85
CA ASP A 157 -12.45 -1.80 -5.90
C ASP A 157 -11.74 -2.83 -6.80
N ALA A 158 -10.43 -2.67 -7.02
CA ALA A 158 -9.62 -3.59 -7.83
C ALA A 158 -9.08 -4.81 -7.07
N ALA A 159 -9.01 -4.73 -5.73
CA ALA A 159 -8.45 -5.80 -4.92
C ALA A 159 -9.37 -7.03 -4.88
N LYS A 160 -8.77 -8.23 -4.97
CA LYS A 160 -9.52 -9.48 -4.81
C LYS A 160 -9.86 -9.75 -3.35
N ILE A 161 -8.92 -9.43 -2.46
CA ILE A 161 -9.05 -9.60 -1.01
C ILE A 161 -8.49 -8.37 -0.32
N LEU A 162 -9.22 -7.88 0.67
CA LEU A 162 -8.76 -6.89 1.63
C LEU A 162 -8.53 -7.60 2.97
N SER A 163 -7.37 -7.37 3.59
CA SER A 163 -7.01 -7.90 4.90
C SER A 163 -6.78 -6.73 5.86
N ALA A 164 -7.45 -6.68 7.00
CA ALA A 164 -7.26 -5.61 7.99
C ALA A 164 -6.77 -6.21 9.31
N SER A 165 -5.77 -5.58 9.92
CA SER A 165 -5.22 -5.99 11.22
C SER A 165 -5.77 -5.16 12.40
N GLN A 166 -6.54 -4.11 12.13
CA GLN A 166 -7.13 -3.25 13.17
C GLN A 166 -8.59 -3.61 13.48
N ARG A 167 -8.93 -3.51 14.77
CA ARG A 167 -10.31 -3.55 15.26
C ARG A 167 -11.04 -2.33 14.68
N LEU A 168 -11.98 -2.57 13.77
CA LEU A 168 -12.92 -1.54 13.33
C LEU A 168 -13.74 -1.04 14.54
N PRO A 169 -14.21 0.22 14.54
CA PRO A 169 -15.01 0.77 15.66
C PRO A 169 -16.30 0.02 15.95
N ASP A 170 -16.74 -0.85 15.03
CA ASP A 170 -17.86 -1.76 15.23
C ASP A 170 -17.34 -3.15 15.62
N ASP A 171 -17.78 -3.62 16.79
CA ASP A 171 -17.48 -4.92 17.40
C ASP A 171 -17.79 -6.13 16.51
N ARG A 172 -16.93 -6.40 15.54
CA ARG A 172 -16.84 -7.69 14.86
C ARG A 172 -15.38 -8.08 14.73
N LEU A 173 -14.91 -8.83 15.73
CA LEU A 173 -13.72 -9.67 15.61
C LEU A 173 -13.97 -10.65 14.46
N LEU A 174 -13.22 -10.51 13.37
CA LEU A 174 -13.13 -11.53 12.33
C LEU A 174 -11.66 -11.86 12.11
N THR A 175 -11.23 -12.90 12.82
CA THR A 175 -10.09 -13.72 12.46
C THR A 175 -10.34 -14.30 11.06
N THR A 176 -9.45 -13.99 10.12
CA THR A 176 -9.26 -14.70 8.84
C THR A 176 -10.40 -14.63 7.81
N THR A 177 -10.12 -13.86 6.74
CA THR A 177 -10.59 -14.09 5.36
C THR A 177 -12.08 -13.84 5.05
N ARG A 178 -12.29 -12.81 4.18
CA ARG A 178 -13.54 -12.32 3.57
C ARG A 178 -14.39 -11.37 4.42
N PHE A 179 -14.26 -10.07 4.16
CA PHE A 179 -15.40 -9.13 4.08
C PHE A 179 -14.97 -7.94 3.19
N LEU A 180 -15.40 -7.82 1.93
CA LEU A 180 -16.68 -7.25 1.47
C LEU A 180 -16.99 -5.89 2.16
N LEU A 181 -16.25 -4.84 1.78
CA LEU A 181 -16.73 -3.47 1.98
C LEU A 181 -17.96 -3.29 1.09
N ARG A 182 -19.15 -3.39 1.71
CA ARG A 182 -20.40 -2.85 1.18
C ARG A 182 -20.11 -1.44 0.67
N LYS A 183 -20.40 -1.22 -0.62
CA LYS A 183 -20.58 0.06 -1.30
C LYS A 183 -20.49 1.25 -0.36
N LEU A 184 -19.38 1.99 -0.46
CA LEU A 184 -19.25 3.35 0.07
C LEU A 184 -20.42 4.19 -0.50
N GLN A 185 -21.47 4.34 0.31
CA GLN A 185 -22.42 5.45 0.28
C GLN A 185 -21.75 6.68 0.91
#